data_AF-A0AAD5WJ34-F1
#
_entry.id   AF-A0AAD5WJ34-F1
#
_cell.length_a   1.000
_cell.length_b   1.000
_cell.length_c   1.000
_cell.angle_alpha   90.00
_cell.angle_beta   90.00
_cell.angle_gamma   90.00
#
_symmetry.space_group_name_H-M   'P 1'
#
loop_
_entity.id
_entity.type
_entity.pdbx_description
1 polymer ?
#
loop_
_entity_poly.entity_id
_entity_poly.type
_entity_poly.pdbx_seq_one_letter_code
_entity_poly.pdbx_strand_id
1 'polypeptide(L)'
;MEDEAYDPVPEITRAHFEEAMKFARRSVSDNDIRKYEMFAQTLQQQRGFGNNFKFPGEQPSGHNQPSSVPVGGNDDDDLYS
;
A
#
# COMPACT_ATOMS: atom_id res chain seq x y z
N MET A 1 -33.00 -26.25 -30.05
CA MET A 1 -32.01 -25.16 -30.07
C MET A 1 -32.60 -24.10 -29.17
N GLU A 2 -31.91 -23.85 -28.07
CA GLU A 2 -32.31 -22.92 -27.01
C GLU A 2 -32.78 -21.59 -27.57
N ASP A 3 -33.86 -21.07 -27.00
CA ASP A 3 -34.19 -19.66 -27.09
C ASP A 3 -32.99 -18.84 -26.62
N GLU A 4 -32.19 -18.32 -27.56
CA GLU A 4 -31.34 -17.14 -27.36
C GLU A 4 -32.26 -15.98 -26.96
N ALA A 5 -32.67 -15.98 -25.69
CA ALA A 5 -33.46 -14.90 -25.12
C ALA A 5 -32.64 -13.62 -25.27
N TYR A 6 -33.12 -12.73 -26.14
CA TYR A 6 -32.49 -11.45 -26.46
C TYR A 6 -32.07 -10.73 -25.17
N ASP A 7 -30.76 -10.55 -24.98
CA ASP A 7 -30.21 -9.80 -23.86
C ASP A 7 -30.48 -8.30 -24.08
N PRO A 8 -31.28 -7.65 -23.22
CA PRO A 8 -31.54 -6.21 -23.34
C PRO A 8 -30.28 -5.36 -23.11
N VAL A 9 -29.23 -5.90 -22.48
CA VAL A 9 -27.96 -5.22 -22.25
C VAL A 9 -26.80 -6.12 -22.70
N PRO A 10 -26.54 -6.20 -24.02
CA PRO A 10 -25.53 -7.10 -24.57
C PRO A 10 -24.10 -6.75 -24.14
N GLU A 11 -23.87 -5.50 -23.72
CA GLU A 11 -22.56 -5.02 -23.28
C GLU A 11 -22.65 -3.97 -22.18
N ILE A 12 -21.61 -3.91 -21.35
CA ILE A 12 -21.47 -2.87 -20.33
C ILE A 12 -20.87 -1.62 -20.96
N THR A 13 -21.73 -0.68 -21.31
CA THR A 13 -21.35 0.67 -21.76
C THR A 13 -20.94 1.60 -20.62
N ARG A 14 -20.33 2.74 -20.99
CA ARG A 14 -19.95 3.83 -20.08
C ARG A 14 -21.12 4.36 -19.24
N ALA A 15 -22.34 4.39 -19.79
CA ALA A 15 -23.52 4.88 -19.08
C ALA A 15 -23.82 4.06 -17.81
N HIS A 16 -23.57 2.75 -17.84
CA HIS A 16 -23.74 1.90 -16.66
C HIS A 16 -22.76 2.26 -15.54
N PHE A 17 -21.50 2.57 -15.89
CA PHE A 17 -20.51 3.03 -14.92
C PHE A 17 -20.87 4.41 -14.36
N GLU A 18 -21.36 5.32 -15.19
CA GLU A 18 -21.79 6.66 -14.73
C GLU A 18 -22.94 6.56 -13.72
N GLU A 19 -23.91 5.67 -13.94
CA GLU A 19 -24.98 5.42 -12.98
C GLU A 19 -24.47 4.77 -11.70
N ALA A 20 -23.61 3.75 -11.81
CA ALA A 20 -23.02 3.08 -10.65
C ALA A 20 -22.17 4.04 -9.80
N MET A 21 -21.39 4.91 -10.43
CA MET A 21 -20.51 5.87 -9.75
C MET A 21 -21.27 6.93 -8.97
N LYS A 22 -22.54 7.24 -9.30
CA LYS A 22 -23.39 8.13 -8.49
C LYS A 22 -23.62 7.59 -7.08
N PHE A 23 -23.66 6.27 -6.93
CA PHE A 23 -23.93 5.61 -5.66
C PHE A 23 -22.66 5.07 -4.98
N ALA A 24 -21.56 4.96 -5.72
CA ALA A 24 -20.28 4.52 -5.18
C ALA A 24 -19.76 5.48 -4.10
N ARG A 25 -19.17 4.92 -3.03
CA ARG A 25 -18.63 5.68 -1.91
C ARG A 25 -17.32 5.07 -1.45
N ARG A 26 -16.42 5.90 -0.95
CA ARG A 26 -15.19 5.44 -0.29
C ARG A 26 -15.58 4.65 0.97
N SER A 27 -15.04 3.44 1.08
CA SER A 27 -15.24 2.57 2.24
C SER A 27 -14.38 2.98 3.44
N VAL A 28 -13.27 3.69 3.20
CA VAL A 28 -12.30 4.11 4.22
C VAL A 28 -12.33 5.63 4.39
N SER A 29 -12.35 6.08 5.65
CA SER A 29 -12.34 7.51 5.99
C SER A 29 -10.94 8.13 5.88
N ASP A 30 -10.87 9.45 5.69
CA ASP A 30 -9.58 10.17 5.70
C ASP A 30 -8.85 10.08 7.04
N ASN A 31 -9.59 9.89 8.14
CA ASN A 31 -9.01 9.72 9.47
C ASN A 31 -8.26 8.39 9.57
N ASP A 32 -8.88 7.32 9.07
CA ASP A 32 -8.28 5.99 9.09
C ASP A 32 -7.08 5.92 8.16
N ILE A 33 -7.15 6.53 6.98
CA ILE A 33 -6.00 6.63 6.06
C ILE A 33 -4.79 7.25 6.77
N ARG A 34 -4.95 8.42 7.40
CA ARG A 34 -3.84 9.08 8.11
C ARG A 34 -3.26 8.24 9.24
N LYS A 35 -4.12 7.54 10.00
CA LYS A 35 -3.65 6.65 11.08
C LYS A 35 -2.79 5.51 10.51
N TYR A 36 -3.22 4.90 9.42
CA TYR A 36 -2.48 3.81 8.80
C TYR A 36 -1.20 4.28 8.11
N GLU A 37 -1.18 5.47 7.50
CA GLU A 37 0.04 6.11 6.99
C GLU A 37 1.06 6.35 8.11
N MET A 38 0.64 6.96 9.22
CA MET A 38 1.50 7.18 10.39
C MET A 38 2.00 5.86 10.99
N PHE A 39 1.15 4.82 11.02
CA PHE A 39 1.55 3.50 11.49
C PHE A 39 2.59 2.86 10.56
N ALA A 40 2.41 2.91 9.24
CA ALA A 40 3.37 2.36 8.28
C ALA A 40 4.76 2.97 8.45
N GLN A 41 4.85 4.29 8.66
CA GLN A 41 6.12 4.99 8.88
C GLN A 41 6.77 4.65 10.23
N THR A 42 5.97 4.50 11.29
CA THR A 42 6.48 4.25 12.64
C THR A 42 6.68 2.77 12.97
N LEU A 43 6.09 1.85 12.18
CA LEU A 43 6.25 0.40 12.35
C LEU A 43 7.72 -0.03 12.22
N GLN A 44 8.46 0.55 11.27
CA GLN A 44 9.88 0.28 11.09
C GLN A 44 10.73 0.90 12.20
N GLN A 45 10.30 2.03 12.77
CA GLN A 45 10.96 2.65 13.93
C GLN A 45 10.71 1.84 15.21
N GLN A 46 9.49 1.36 15.46
CA GLN A 46 9.13 0.56 16.63
C GLN A 46 9.76 -0.83 16.63
N ARG A 47 9.96 -1.44 15.46
CA ARG A 47 10.78 -2.67 15.37
C ARG A 47 12.24 -2.45 15.73
N GLY A 48 12.68 -1.19 15.83
CA GLY A 48 14.07 -0.82 16.03
C GLY A 48 14.88 -1.17 14.78
N PHE A 49 15.63 -0.22 14.26
CA PHE A 49 16.68 -0.55 13.29
C PHE A 49 17.78 -1.30 14.06
N GLY A 50 17.65 -2.62 14.19
CA GLY A 50 18.55 -3.39 15.04
C GLY A 50 18.15 -4.85 15.17
N ASN A 51 18.81 -5.70 14.39
CA ASN A 51 19.05 -7.11 14.68
C ASN A 51 19.85 -7.28 16.00
N ASN A 52 19.36 -6.74 17.12
CA ASN A 52 19.92 -6.98 18.45
C ASN A 52 19.69 -8.44 18.92
N PHE A 53 19.06 -9.27 18.08
CA PHE A 53 19.07 -10.70 18.23
C PHE A 53 20.44 -11.26 17.83
N LYS A 54 21.25 -11.58 18.83
CA LYS A 54 22.51 -12.33 18.71
C LYS A 54 22.35 -13.62 19.50
N PHE A 55 22.62 -14.75 18.87
CA PHE A 55 22.71 -16.01 19.62
C PHE A 55 23.91 -15.95 20.58
N PRO A 56 23.83 -16.56 21.78
CA PRO A 56 24.96 -16.62 22.69
C PRO A 56 26.17 -17.27 22.00
N GLY A 57 27.23 -16.50 21.75
CA GLY A 57 28.50 -16.99 21.17
C GLY A 57 28.99 -16.27 19.90
N GLU A 58 28.24 -15.35 19.32
CA GLU A 58 28.63 -14.70 18.06
C GLU A 58 29.44 -13.39 18.29
N GLN A 59 30.73 -13.39 17.93
CA GLN A 59 31.57 -12.18 17.97
C GLN A 59 31.14 -11.16 16.91
N PRO A 60 31.20 -9.84 17.18
CA PRO A 60 30.81 -8.82 16.22
C PRO A 60 31.87 -8.71 15.12
N SER A 61 31.56 -9.21 13.93
CA SER A 61 32.25 -8.80 12.71
C SER A 61 31.86 -7.35 12.42
N GLY A 62 32.72 -6.41 12.81
CA GLY A 62 32.51 -4.99 12.57
C GLY A 62 32.38 -4.69 11.08
N HIS A 63 31.24 -4.12 10.69
CA HIS A 63 31.12 -3.27 9.51
C HIS A 63 30.42 -2.00 9.94
N ASN A 64 31.20 -1.12 10.55
CA ASN A 64 30.85 0.27 10.79
C ASN A 64 31.04 1.02 9.47
N GLN A 65 30.00 1.08 8.64
CA GLN A 65 29.91 2.09 7.58
C GLN A 65 28.73 3.01 7.88
N PRO A 66 28.98 4.31 8.15
CA PRO A 66 27.92 5.29 8.27
C PRO A 66 27.49 5.70 6.87
N SER A 67 26.34 5.21 6.42
CA SER A 67 25.66 5.75 5.23
C SER A 67 24.81 6.92 5.66
N SER A 68 25.42 8.10 5.73
CA SER A 68 24.73 9.38 5.74
C SER A 68 24.27 9.73 4.32
N VAL A 69 22.97 9.65 4.05
CA VAL A 69 22.26 10.32 2.92
C VAL A 69 20.79 10.55 3.32
N PRO A 70 20.13 11.60 2.78
CA PRO A 70 19.48 12.64 3.57
C PRO A 70 17.98 12.45 3.83
N VAL A 71 17.50 13.19 4.83
CA VAL A 71 16.12 13.68 4.92
C VAL A 71 15.74 14.39 3.61
N GLY A 72 14.69 13.91 2.93
CA GLY A 72 14.02 14.60 1.84
C GLY A 72 14.34 14.05 0.44
N GLY A 73 13.50 13.14 -0.04
CA GLY A 73 13.46 12.67 -1.42
C GLY A 73 12.17 11.89 -1.64
N ASN A 74 11.40 12.27 -2.65
CA ASN A 74 10.08 11.75 -2.95
C ASN A 74 10.20 10.34 -3.57
N ASP A 75 10.23 9.29 -2.74
CA ASP A 75 10.24 7.90 -3.22
C ASP A 75 8.86 7.23 -3.09
N ASP A 76 7.79 8.02 -2.91
CA ASP A 76 6.39 7.56 -2.98
C ASP A 76 5.92 7.33 -4.43
N ASP A 77 6.74 7.66 -5.44
CA ASP A 77 6.41 7.56 -6.88
C ASP A 77 6.72 6.16 -7.49
N ASP A 78 7.38 5.25 -6.77
CA ASP A 78 7.77 3.92 -7.30
C ASP A 78 6.91 2.76 -6.77
N LEU A 79 5.73 3.04 -6.21
CA LEU A 79 4.76 1.99 -5.87
C LEU A 79 3.82 1.65 -7.04
N TYR A 80 3.92 2.38 -8.16
CA TYR A 80 3.23 2.12 -9.43
C TYR A 80 4.15 2.35 -10.66
N SER A 81 5.37 1.82 -10.59
CA SER A 81 6.31 1.69 -11.72
C SER A 81 6.67 0.23 -11.96
#